data_AF-A0A7J3SBD2-F1
#
_entry.id   AF-A0A7J3SBD2-F1
#
_cell.length_a   1.000
_cell.length_b   1.000
_cell.length_c   1.000
_cell.angle_alpha   90.00
_cell.angle_beta   90.00
_cell.angle_gamma   90.00
#
_symmetry.space_group_name_H-M   'P 1'
#
loop_
_entity.id
_entity.type
_entity.pdbx_description
1 polymer ?
#
loop_
_entity_poly.entity_id
_entity_poly.type
_entity_poly.pdbx_seq_one_letter_code
_entity_poly.pdbx_strand_id
1 'polypeptide(L)'
;MEFCEKCGALMRPKKVDGKIVLVCSSCGFVKEPSNSAMKITEKREKDVKSEIAVVDPEVAAKTMPKVKAVCPRCGNNEAYWWMVQTRRGDEAPTRFYRCTKCNYTWREYE
;
A
#
# COMPACT_ATOMS: atom_id res chain seq x y z
N MET A 1 -12.70 8.49 15.67
CA MET A 1 -11.94 9.75 15.64
C MET A 1 -12.95 10.87 15.49
N GLU A 2 -12.92 11.89 16.34
CA GLU A 2 -13.86 13.02 16.31
C GLU A 2 -13.10 14.33 16.08
N PHE A 3 -13.69 15.25 15.34
CA PHE A 3 -13.13 16.56 15.03
C PHE A 3 -13.85 17.65 15.83
N CYS A 4 -13.13 18.71 16.18
CA CYS A 4 -13.67 19.82 16.94
C CYS A 4 -14.61 20.67 16.09
N GLU A 5 -15.83 20.89 16.57
CA GLU A 5 -16.85 21.70 15.88
C GLU A 5 -16.47 23.20 15.77
N LYS A 6 -15.54 23.69 16.61
CA LYS A 6 -15.11 25.11 16.57
C LYS A 6 -13.95 25.40 15.63
N CYS A 7 -13.03 24.45 15.44
CA CYS A 7 -11.79 24.70 14.71
C CYS A 7 -11.38 23.59 13.73
N GLY A 8 -12.19 22.54 13.60
CA GLY A 8 -11.92 21.41 12.71
C GLY A 8 -10.74 20.53 13.14
N ALA A 9 -10.02 20.85 14.21
CA ALA A 9 -8.87 20.07 14.66
C ALA A 9 -9.30 18.71 15.24
N LEU A 10 -8.48 17.69 15.02
CA LEU A 10 -8.68 16.35 15.57
C LEU A 10 -8.69 16.40 17.12
N MET A 11 -9.74 15.87 17.73
CA MET A 11 -9.85 15.82 19.19
C MET A 11 -9.10 14.61 19.75
N ARG A 12 -8.47 14.79 20.92
CA ARG A 12 -7.69 13.75 21.60
C ARG A 12 -8.40 13.27 22.86
N PRO A 13 -8.46 11.96 23.12
CA PRO A 13 -9.01 11.45 24.36
C PRO A 13 -8.07 11.79 25.54
N LYS A 14 -8.63 12.36 26.61
CA LYS A 14 -7.97 12.64 27.89
C LYS A 14 -8.77 11.99 29.01
N LYS A 15 -8.08 11.37 29.97
CA LYS A 15 -8.73 10.78 31.14
C LYS A 15 -8.82 11.85 32.24
N VAL A 16 -10.02 12.19 32.66
CA VAL A 16 -10.31 13.14 33.75
C VAL A 16 -11.29 12.43 34.69
N ASP A 17 -10.93 12.27 35.96
CA ASP A 17 -11.76 11.60 36.98
C ASP A 17 -12.29 10.22 36.58
N GLY A 18 -11.44 9.40 35.96
CA GLY A 18 -11.79 8.04 35.54
C GLY A 18 -12.63 7.96 34.26
N LYS A 19 -13.16 9.08 33.76
CA LYS A 19 -13.91 9.18 32.50
C LYS A 19 -12.98 9.62 31.35
N ILE A 20 -13.19 9.05 30.17
CA ILE A 20 -12.53 9.50 28.95
C ILE A 20 -13.33 10.69 28.42
N VAL A 21 -12.70 11.83 28.20
CA VAL A 21 -13.28 13.01 27.55
C VAL A 21 -12.45 13.39 26.34
N LEU A 22 -13.07 13.95 25.30
CA LEU A 22 -12.36 14.43 24.13
C LEU A 22 -12.02 15.89 24.30
N VAL A 23 -10.74 16.23 24.18
CA VAL A 23 -10.25 17.60 24.27
C VAL A 23 -9.60 18.00 22.96
N CYS A 24 -10.00 19.15 22.44
CA CYS A 24 -9.36 19.77 21.30
C CYS A 24 -8.05 20.44 21.73
N SER A 25 -6.94 20.08 21.09
CA SER A 25 -5.62 20.68 21.37
C SER A 25 -5.49 22.13 20.87
N SER A 26 -6.29 22.54 19.90
CA SER A 26 -6.18 23.86 19.26
C SER A 26 -7.00 24.95 19.95
N CYS A 27 -8.20 24.63 20.44
CA CYS A 27 -9.09 25.62 21.05
C CYS A 27 -9.59 25.25 22.46
N GLY A 28 -9.16 24.11 23.01
CA GLY A 28 -9.55 23.67 24.36
C GLY A 28 -10.98 23.17 24.50
N PHE A 29 -11.74 23.04 23.40
CA PHE A 29 -13.11 22.52 23.44
C PHE A 29 -13.14 21.08 23.98
N VAL A 30 -14.06 20.81 24.92
CA VAL A 30 -14.23 19.51 25.57
C VAL A 30 -15.58 18.92 25.19
N LYS A 31 -15.61 17.65 24.79
CA LYS A 31 -16.82 16.90 24.46
C LYS A 31 -16.79 15.54 25.15
N GLU A 32 -17.94 15.05 25.60
CA GLU A 32 -18.06 13.68 26.10
C GLU A 32 -18.02 12.70 24.92
N PRO A 33 -17.30 11.57 25.03
CA PRO A 33 -17.17 10.63 23.93
C PRO A 33 -18.52 9.99 23.62
N SER A 34 -18.98 10.13 22.38
CA SER A 34 -20.25 9.57 21.93
C SER A 34 -20.21 8.03 21.77
N ASN A 35 -19.00 7.43 21.79
CA ASN A 35 -18.80 5.99 21.69
C ASN A 35 -17.57 5.54 22.49
N SER A 36 -17.78 4.63 23.44
CA SER A 36 -16.78 3.99 24.32
C SER A 36 -15.77 3.07 23.59
N ALA A 37 -15.58 3.24 22.29
CA ALA A 37 -14.77 2.37 21.44
C ALA A 37 -13.54 3.08 20.84
N MET A 38 -12.93 4.02 21.57
CA MET A 38 -11.60 4.53 21.19
C MET A 38 -10.52 3.51 21.59
N LYS A 39 -10.47 2.40 20.84
CA LYS A 39 -9.30 1.52 20.84
C LYS A 39 -8.15 2.27 20.16
N ILE A 40 -7.23 2.81 20.95
CA ILE A 40 -5.86 3.07 20.48
C ILE A 40 -5.26 1.69 20.26
N THR A 41 -5.46 1.18 19.05
CA THR A 41 -4.74 0.00 18.61
C THR A 41 -3.50 0.55 17.94
N GLU A 42 -2.30 0.21 18.43
CA GLU A 42 -1.11 0.23 17.60
C GLU A 42 -1.32 -0.82 16.49
N LYS A 43 -2.16 -0.48 15.50
CA LYS A 43 -2.05 -1.12 14.21
C LYS A 43 -0.75 -0.59 13.66
N ARG A 44 0.32 -1.37 13.87
CA ARG A 44 1.46 -1.37 12.97
C ARG A 44 0.85 -1.56 11.59
N GLU A 45 0.66 -0.46 10.87
CA GLU A 45 0.27 -0.49 9.48
C GLU A 45 1.38 -1.31 8.83
N LYS A 46 1.09 -2.59 8.59
CA LYS A 46 1.70 -3.25 7.44
C LYS A 46 1.36 -2.30 6.32
N ASP A 47 2.34 -1.62 5.76
CA ASP A 47 2.23 -0.79 4.59
C ASP A 47 1.14 -1.38 3.70
N VAL A 48 -0.07 -0.84 3.83
CA VAL A 48 -1.14 -1.15 2.90
C VAL A 48 -0.67 -0.34 1.72
N LYS A 49 0.17 -1.01 0.90
CA LYS A 49 0.63 -0.51 -0.39
C LYS A 49 -0.56 0.24 -0.96
N SER A 50 -0.41 1.56 -0.96
CA SER A 50 -1.31 2.54 -1.56
C SER A 50 -2.02 1.87 -2.71
N GLU A 51 -3.35 1.84 -2.65
CA GLU A 51 -4.25 1.29 -3.68
C GLU A 51 -3.54 1.21 -5.03
N ILE A 52 -2.97 0.04 -5.30
CA ILE A 52 -2.40 -0.23 -6.61
C ILE A 52 -3.63 -0.23 -7.48
N ALA A 53 -3.83 0.84 -8.25
CA ALA A 53 -4.86 0.89 -9.27
C ALA A 53 -4.76 -0.45 -10.00
N VAL A 54 -5.80 -1.27 -9.88
CA VAL A 54 -5.84 -2.60 -10.48
C VAL A 54 -5.99 -2.36 -11.98
N VAL A 55 -4.88 -1.97 -12.61
CA VAL A 55 -4.76 -1.95 -14.05
C VAL A 55 -4.89 -3.39 -14.46
N ASP A 56 -5.80 -3.65 -15.41
CA ASP A 56 -5.95 -4.96 -16.01
C ASP A 56 -4.56 -5.51 -16.34
N PRO A 57 -4.18 -6.70 -15.85
CA PRO A 57 -2.85 -7.25 -16.02
C PRO A 57 -2.43 -7.34 -17.49
N GLU A 58 -3.38 -7.39 -18.44
CA GLU A 58 -3.09 -7.34 -19.87
C GLU A 58 -2.77 -5.92 -20.37
N VAL A 59 -3.42 -4.90 -19.81
CA VAL A 59 -3.15 -3.49 -20.13
C VAL A 59 -1.83 -3.05 -19.50
N ALA A 60 -1.58 -3.44 -18.25
CA ALA A 60 -0.29 -3.25 -17.59
C ALA A 60 0.83 -3.97 -18.35
N ALA A 61 0.58 -5.16 -18.90
CA ALA A 61 1.54 -5.85 -19.76
C ALA A 61 1.91 -5.05 -21.01
N LYS A 62 0.94 -4.43 -21.68
CA LYS A 62 1.19 -3.67 -22.93
C LYS A 62 1.93 -2.35 -22.70
N THR A 63 1.83 -1.75 -21.51
CA THR A 63 2.57 -0.51 -21.17
C THR A 63 4.00 -0.78 -20.69
N MET A 64 4.33 -2.03 -20.37
CA MET A 64 5.66 -2.39 -19.91
C MET A 64 6.70 -2.37 -21.05
N PRO A 65 7.97 -2.04 -20.74
CA PRO A 65 9.05 -2.07 -21.72
C PRO A 65 9.26 -3.50 -22.24
N LYS A 66 9.60 -3.60 -23.53
CA LYS A 66 9.92 -4.87 -24.21
C LYS A 66 11.42 -5.10 -24.27
N VAL A 67 11.84 -6.35 -24.15
CA VAL A 67 13.23 -6.80 -24.25
C VAL A 67 13.31 -8.09 -25.06
N LYS A 68 14.48 -8.34 -25.66
CA LYS A 68 14.78 -9.60 -26.33
C LYS A 68 15.06 -10.68 -25.28
N ALA A 69 14.09 -11.55 -25.04
CA ALA A 69 14.20 -12.67 -24.12
C ALA A 69 13.42 -13.86 -24.68
N VAL A 70 14.07 -15.04 -24.68
CA VAL A 70 13.48 -16.26 -25.23
C VAL A 70 12.51 -16.86 -24.23
N CYS A 71 11.24 -16.98 -24.62
CA CYS A 71 10.22 -17.61 -23.80
C CYS A 71 10.49 -19.13 -23.70
N PRO A 72 10.63 -19.69 -22.48
CA PRO A 72 10.91 -21.12 -22.31
C PRO A 72 9.72 -22.02 -22.67
N ARG A 73 8.52 -21.46 -22.87
CA ARG A 73 7.31 -22.22 -23.22
C ARG A 73 7.06 -22.29 -24.73
N CYS A 74 7.26 -21.19 -25.45
CA CYS A 74 6.87 -21.10 -26.88
C CYS A 74 7.98 -20.64 -27.82
N GLY A 75 9.19 -20.38 -27.31
CA GLY A 75 10.34 -19.98 -28.13
C GLY A 75 10.28 -18.54 -28.68
N ASN A 76 9.29 -17.73 -28.29
CA ASN A 76 9.20 -16.34 -28.72
C ASN A 76 10.40 -15.53 -28.21
N ASN A 77 10.96 -14.63 -29.02
CA ASN A 77 12.17 -13.85 -28.67
C ASN A 77 11.88 -12.46 -28.06
N GLU A 78 10.62 -12.15 -27.77
CA GLU A 78 10.23 -10.89 -27.13
C GLU A 78 9.43 -11.13 -25.86
N ALA A 79 9.74 -10.33 -24.82
CA ALA A 79 9.03 -10.33 -23.56
C ALA A 79 8.90 -8.91 -23.01
N TYR A 80 7.80 -8.65 -22.29
CA TYR A 80 7.72 -7.52 -21.38
C TYR A 80 8.56 -7.80 -20.14
N TRP A 81 9.18 -6.78 -19.55
CA TRP A 81 9.97 -6.97 -18.33
C TRP A 81 9.68 -5.91 -17.27
N TRP A 82 9.85 -6.30 -16.00
CA TRP A 82 9.77 -5.41 -14.86
C TRP A 82 10.61 -5.93 -13.69
N MET A 83 10.95 -5.04 -12.75
CA MET A 83 11.70 -5.38 -11.54
C MET A 83 10.87 -5.16 -10.29
N VAL A 84 10.97 -6.07 -9.33
CA VAL A 84 10.35 -5.94 -8.02
C VAL A 84 11.38 -6.23 -6.95
N GLN A 85 11.52 -5.32 -5.99
CA GLN A 85 12.28 -5.59 -4.77
C GLN A 85 11.49 -6.60 -3.92
N THR A 86 11.88 -7.88 -3.98
CA THR A 86 11.23 -8.95 -3.21
C THR A 86 12.00 -9.32 -1.94
N ARG A 87 13.23 -8.83 -1.79
CA ARG A 87 14.18 -9.18 -0.71
C ARG A 87 14.67 -7.95 0.04
N ARG A 88 15.54 -8.12 1.04
CA ARG A 88 16.09 -6.99 1.81
C ARG A 88 16.84 -6.01 0.91
N GLY A 89 17.00 -4.77 1.38
CA GLY A 89 17.63 -3.69 0.60
C GLY A 89 19.08 -3.96 0.18
N ASP A 90 19.75 -4.91 0.82
CA ASP A 90 21.11 -5.34 0.49
C ASP A 90 21.18 -6.30 -0.71
N GLU A 91 20.03 -6.74 -1.26
CA GLU A 91 19.96 -7.69 -2.38
C GLU A 91 19.41 -7.05 -3.66
N ALA A 92 19.89 -7.52 -4.81
CA ALA A 92 19.42 -7.05 -6.11
C ALA A 92 17.91 -7.33 -6.31
N PRO A 93 17.20 -6.44 -7.03
CA PRO A 93 15.78 -6.62 -7.32
C PRO A 93 15.57 -7.82 -8.25
N THR A 94 14.46 -8.54 -8.07
CA THR A 94 14.10 -9.66 -8.95
C THR A 94 13.53 -9.15 -10.26
N ARG A 95 14.07 -9.63 -11.38
CA ARG A 95 13.56 -9.37 -12.73
C ARG A 95 12.53 -10.40 -13.14
N PHE A 96 11.42 -9.92 -13.67
CA PHE A 96 10.33 -10.72 -14.21
C PHE A 96 10.18 -10.42 -15.70
N TYR A 97 9.79 -11.46 -16.44
CA TYR A 97 9.55 -11.41 -17.87
C TYR A 97 8.18 -12.02 -18.18
N ARG A 98 7.44 -11.44 -19.12
CA ARG A 98 6.17 -11.99 -19.64
C ARG A 98 6.21 -12.06 -21.15
N CYS A 99 5.99 -13.25 -21.69
CA CYS A 99 5.99 -13.47 -23.14
C CYS A 99 4.92 -12.60 -23.82
N THR A 100 5.29 -11.89 -24.89
CA THR A 100 4.34 -11.08 -25.68
C THR A 100 3.33 -11.93 -26.46
N LYS A 101 3.61 -13.23 -26.66
CA LYS A 101 2.79 -14.14 -27.47
C LYS A 101 1.91 -15.08 -26.62
N CYS A 102 2.50 -15.78 -25.65
CA CYS A 102 1.79 -16.80 -24.86
C CYS A 102 1.45 -16.36 -23.43
N ASN A 103 1.77 -15.11 -23.05
CA ASN A 103 1.53 -14.57 -21.71
C ASN A 103 2.19 -15.35 -20.56
N TYR A 104 3.09 -16.28 -20.84
CA TYR A 104 3.84 -16.98 -19.80
C TYR A 104 4.78 -16.01 -19.10
N THR A 105 4.70 -15.97 -17.77
CA THR A 105 5.57 -15.16 -16.92
C THR A 105 6.63 -16.05 -16.28
N TRP A 106 7.89 -15.63 -16.35
CA TRP A 106 9.01 -16.27 -15.66
C TRP A 106 9.89 -15.24 -14.98
N ARG A 107 10.73 -15.71 -14.06
CA ARG A 107 11.71 -14.90 -13.35
C ARG A 107 13.09 -15.29 -13.82
N GLU A 108 13.96 -14.30 -13.94
CA GLU A 108 15.40 -14.54 -14.11
C GLU A 108 15.98 -14.83 -12.73
N TYR A 109 16.67 -15.96 -12.64
CA TYR A 109 17.51 -16.30 -11.51
C TYR A 109 18.94 -15.95 -11.95
N GLU A 110 19.50 -14.88 -11.38
CA GLU A 110 20.95 -14.69 -11.36
C GLU A 110 21.61 -15.72 -10.44
#